data_AF-A0A8S4I1J1-F1
#
_entry.id   AF-A0A8S4I1J1-F1
#
_cell.length_a   1.000
_cell.length_b   1.000
_cell.length_c   1.000
_cell.angle_alpha   90.00
_cell.angle_beta   90.00
_cell.angle_gamma   90.00
#
_symmetry.space_group_name_H-M   'P 1'
#
loop_
_entity.id
_entity.type
_entity.pdbx_description
1 polymer ?
#
loop_
_entity_poly.entity_id
_entity_poly.type
_entity_poly.pdbx_seq_one_letter_code
_entity_poly.pdbx_strand_id
1 'polypeptide(L)'
;MALNEQTDVKIDDHPHVVEGSEESEIQKMFSGSTVFLTGGTGFLGKLLVEKLLRSCPDIKKLYLLTRPKKNKDIKKRLQEQFDDVVKFIFHGAATVRFDEVLKKAVEINVRGTREILKLARACTKLRAFVYISTAYSNCHLNEIDEKFYGSNLSEDMLINLVENMDENTLKNITPGLLDNLPNTYTYSKLTAEDFVQKHSQGLPVLVTGGLGLLHSLHCNPQAIADMVPGDYVINGIIAAAWKTAKDYLGNYEHSPVDNFPIVYNYVSSEQTPITWDSEIMYHKIIRKICEKYSKKYTKDLQARMYGGTDRDICIAVVEELKMPISADEFERQLNDLAQKMLPSAPLQRGAERLLTHLHDYKIPMALATNSTEQAVRLHATARPKLFGLFHHKVSVNDPEVFRGKPNPDIYLVAASRFPEKPKPRQVIVVFSCLVFEDSAVGVIAAKEAGMQVVMIPDSRLDREQTRQATLVIRSLMNFQPELFGLPPFDDIPKRKSSIESNPD
;
A
#
# COMPACT_ATOMS: atom_id res chain seq x y z
N MET A 1 -49.19 20.72 -25.54
CA MET A 1 -49.64 20.13 -24.25
C MET A 1 -48.72 18.96 -23.96
N ALA A 2 -48.02 19.03 -22.83
CA ALA A 2 -47.11 18.04 -22.19
C ALA A 2 -45.88 17.56 -23.00
N LEU A 3 -44.61 17.79 -22.63
CA LEU A 3 -43.82 17.56 -21.39
C LEU A 3 -43.51 16.08 -21.08
N ASN A 4 -42.19 15.84 -20.95
CA ASN A 4 -41.47 14.87 -20.10
C ASN A 4 -41.59 13.37 -20.44
N GLU A 5 -40.55 12.54 -20.36
CA GLU A 5 -39.60 12.41 -19.25
C GLU A 5 -38.15 12.12 -19.68
N GLN A 6 -37.23 12.78 -18.97
CA GLN A 6 -35.80 12.49 -18.87
C GLN A 6 -35.59 11.24 -18.02
N THR A 7 -34.76 10.32 -18.48
CA THR A 7 -34.13 9.31 -17.62
C THR A 7 -32.92 9.94 -16.92
N ASP A 8 -33.16 10.47 -15.72
CA ASP A 8 -32.12 10.87 -14.77
C ASP A 8 -31.33 9.63 -14.31
N VAL A 9 -30.05 9.58 -14.65
CA VAL A 9 -29.08 8.76 -13.93
C VAL A 9 -28.71 9.54 -12.67
N LYS A 10 -29.35 9.22 -11.55
CA LYS A 10 -28.92 9.68 -10.22
C LYS A 10 -27.57 9.04 -9.91
N ILE A 11 -26.52 9.85 -9.88
CA ILE A 11 -25.28 9.53 -9.17
C ILE A 11 -25.61 9.72 -7.69
N ASP A 12 -25.60 8.63 -6.94
CA ASP A 12 -25.90 8.61 -5.52
C ASP A 12 -24.69 9.18 -4.75
N ASP A 13 -24.77 10.44 -4.35
CA ASP A 13 -23.73 11.18 -3.60
C ASP A 13 -23.72 10.84 -2.09
N HIS A 14 -24.31 9.70 -1.71
CA HIS A 14 -24.19 9.19 -0.35
C HIS A 14 -23.05 8.17 -0.27
N PRO A 15 -22.15 8.26 0.73
CA PRO A 15 -21.17 7.19 0.97
C PRO A 15 -21.96 5.89 1.12
N HIS A 16 -21.56 4.85 0.38
CA HIS A 16 -22.13 3.51 0.51
C HIS A 16 -22.06 3.07 1.98
N VAL A 17 -23.15 3.30 2.71
CA VAL A 17 -23.41 2.64 3.98
C VAL A 17 -23.80 1.23 3.58
N VAL A 18 -22.91 0.28 3.88
CA VAL A 18 -23.25 -1.13 3.85
C VAL A 18 -24.34 -1.33 4.92
N GLU A 19 -25.61 -1.29 4.51
CA GLU A 19 -26.71 -1.71 5.38
C GLU A 19 -26.48 -3.18 5.76
N GLY A 20 -26.01 -3.40 6.98
CA GLY A 20 -25.77 -4.74 7.54
C GLY A 20 -24.38 -4.99 8.12
N SER A 21 -23.42 -4.05 8.08
CA SER A 21 -22.18 -4.23 8.86
C SER A 21 -22.43 -3.83 10.31
N GLU A 22 -22.38 -4.78 11.25
CA GLU A 22 -22.33 -4.46 12.68
C GLU A 22 -21.23 -3.43 12.95
N GLU A 23 -21.54 -2.39 13.75
CA GLU A 23 -20.53 -1.42 14.17
C GLU A 23 -19.30 -2.13 14.76
N SER A 24 -18.11 -1.66 14.40
CA SER A 24 -16.89 -2.19 14.99
C SER A 24 -16.83 -1.88 16.49
N GLU A 25 -16.14 -2.72 17.26
CA GLU A 25 -15.94 -2.51 18.69
C GLU A 25 -15.26 -1.16 19.02
N ILE A 26 -14.47 -0.62 18.07
CA ILE A 26 -13.86 0.71 18.18
C ILE A 26 -14.93 1.79 18.03
N GLN A 27 -15.81 1.67 17.02
CA GLN A 27 -16.93 2.59 16.82
C GLN A 27 -17.88 2.60 18.01
N LYS A 28 -18.27 1.42 18.52
CA LYS A 28 -19.09 1.28 19.73
C LYS A 28 -18.48 1.97 20.95
N MET A 29 -17.16 1.88 21.14
CA MET A 29 -16.47 2.55 22.25
C MET A 29 -16.54 4.08 22.14
N PHE A 30 -16.39 4.63 20.93
CA PHE A 30 -16.44 6.07 20.69
C PHE A 30 -17.87 6.62 20.56
N SER A 31 -18.86 5.76 20.31
CA SER A 31 -20.27 6.13 20.22
C SER A 31 -20.77 6.74 21.53
N GLY A 32 -21.41 7.91 21.44
CA GLY A 32 -21.87 8.68 22.60
C GLY A 32 -20.76 9.30 23.47
N SER A 33 -19.48 9.04 23.15
CA SER A 33 -18.36 9.46 23.98
C SER A 33 -18.03 10.95 23.85
N THR A 34 -17.32 11.48 24.84
CA THR A 34 -16.72 12.81 24.80
C THR A 34 -15.21 12.67 24.75
N VAL A 35 -14.60 13.11 23.65
CA VAL A 35 -13.15 12.98 23.42
C VAL A 35 -12.50 14.34 23.65
N PHE A 36 -11.44 14.39 24.46
CA PHE A 36 -10.61 15.59 24.64
C PHE A 36 -9.24 15.37 24.04
N LEU A 37 -8.92 16.10 22.98
CA LEU A 37 -7.66 15.98 22.25
C LEU A 37 -6.79 17.23 22.46
N THR A 38 -5.62 17.03 23.05
CA THR A 38 -4.57 18.05 23.07
C THR A 38 -3.70 17.91 21.82
N GLY A 39 -3.23 19.03 21.25
CA GLY A 39 -2.43 18.98 20.03
C GLY A 39 -3.20 18.62 18.75
N GLY A 40 -4.53 18.55 18.80
CA GLY A 40 -5.40 18.20 17.66
C GLY A 40 -5.29 19.12 16.42
N THR A 41 -4.60 20.26 16.56
CA THR A 41 -4.34 21.19 15.45
C THR A 41 -2.96 21.01 14.80
N GLY A 42 -2.14 20.06 15.27
CA GLY A 42 -0.83 19.68 14.73
C GLY A 42 -0.90 18.73 13.53
N PHE A 43 0.25 18.25 13.02
CA PHE A 43 0.33 17.42 11.81
C PHE A 43 -0.46 16.10 11.94
N LEU A 44 -0.11 15.22 12.90
CA LEU A 44 -0.86 13.99 13.16
C LEU A 44 -2.22 14.25 13.82
N GLY A 45 -2.32 15.29 14.65
CA GLY A 45 -3.57 15.66 15.33
C GLY A 45 -4.72 15.94 14.37
N LYS A 46 -4.45 16.60 13.23
CA LYS A 46 -5.46 16.89 12.20
C LYS A 46 -5.97 15.62 11.51
N LEU A 47 -5.07 14.69 11.18
CA LEU A 47 -5.44 13.41 10.57
C LEU A 47 -6.24 12.54 11.54
N LEU A 48 -5.89 12.57 12.83
CA LEU A 48 -6.64 11.89 13.88
C LEU A 48 -8.06 12.49 14.04
N VAL A 49 -8.19 13.82 14.00
CA VAL A 49 -9.50 14.50 14.03
C VAL A 49 -10.34 14.11 12.83
N GLU A 50 -9.79 14.14 11.61
CA GLU A 50 -10.49 13.70 10.39
C GLU A 50 -10.98 12.25 10.51
N LYS A 51 -10.07 11.34 10.88
CA LYS A 51 -10.38 9.91 10.97
C LYS A 51 -11.43 9.61 12.04
N LEU A 52 -11.38 10.26 13.20
CA LEU A 52 -12.39 10.13 14.25
C LEU A 52 -13.76 10.63 13.77
N LEU A 53 -13.82 11.77 13.09
CA LEU A 53 -15.07 12.32 12.56
C LEU A 53 -15.66 11.47 11.43
N ARG A 54 -14.82 10.92 10.55
CA ARG A 54 -15.26 10.10 9.41
C ARG A 54 -15.61 8.67 9.81
N SER A 55 -14.83 8.05 10.69
CA SER A 55 -14.98 6.63 11.04
C SER A 55 -15.76 6.38 12.33
N CYS A 56 -15.94 7.38 13.20
CA CYS A 56 -16.72 7.29 14.44
C CYS A 56 -17.77 8.42 14.50
N PRO A 57 -18.81 8.37 13.65
CA PRO A 57 -19.74 9.48 13.47
C PRO A 57 -20.54 9.82 14.74
N ASP A 58 -20.76 8.83 15.63
CA ASP A 58 -21.59 8.98 16.83
C ASP A 58 -20.87 9.55 18.06
N ILE A 59 -19.66 10.11 17.90
CA ILE A 59 -18.98 10.84 18.98
C ILE A 59 -19.85 12.03 19.40
N LYS A 60 -20.24 12.07 20.68
CA LYS A 60 -21.13 13.12 21.23
C LYS A 60 -20.48 14.49 21.22
N LYS A 61 -19.22 14.60 21.64
CA LYS A 61 -18.45 15.86 21.65
C LYS A 61 -16.95 15.60 21.49
N LEU A 62 -16.29 16.41 20.67
CA LEU A 62 -14.83 16.46 20.55
C LEU A 62 -14.32 17.83 21.03
N TYR A 63 -13.64 17.85 22.17
CA TYR A 63 -12.98 19.03 22.71
C TYR A 63 -11.53 19.10 22.23
N LEU A 64 -11.12 20.21 21.64
CA LEU A 64 -9.75 20.43 21.16
C LEU A 64 -9.04 21.46 22.03
N LEU A 65 -8.01 21.04 22.77
CA LEU A 65 -7.16 22.00 23.48
C LEU A 65 -6.22 22.68 22.51
N THR A 66 -6.42 23.99 22.35
CA THR A 66 -5.65 24.83 21.44
C THR A 66 -4.89 25.87 22.24
N ARG A 67 -3.57 25.91 22.06
CA ARG A 67 -2.70 26.94 22.64
C ARG A 67 -2.39 28.03 21.59
N PRO A 68 -2.04 29.25 21.99
CA PRO A 68 -1.48 30.24 21.07
C PRO A 68 -0.22 29.68 20.37
N LYS A 69 0.02 30.10 19.14
CA LYS A 69 1.33 29.92 18.46
C LYS A 69 1.90 31.31 18.23
N LYS A 70 3.23 31.48 18.17
CA LYS A 70 3.87 32.77 17.91
C LYS A 70 3.14 33.49 16.75
N ASN A 71 2.60 34.68 17.02
CA ASN A 71 1.79 35.52 16.11
C ASN A 71 0.41 34.97 15.65
N LYS A 72 -0.20 34.01 16.36
CA LYS A 72 -1.56 33.53 16.07
C LYS A 72 -2.35 33.26 17.36
N ASP A 73 -3.45 33.98 17.53
CA ASP A 73 -4.39 33.71 18.62
C ASP A 73 -5.20 32.42 18.38
N ILE A 74 -5.89 31.99 19.43
CA ILE A 74 -6.64 30.73 19.47
C ILE A 74 -7.81 30.73 18.48
N LYS A 75 -8.59 31.82 18.41
CA LYS A 75 -9.76 31.91 17.53
C LYS A 75 -9.34 31.85 16.07
N LYS A 76 -8.30 32.60 15.70
CA LYS A 76 -7.66 32.52 14.40
C LYS A 76 -7.25 31.08 14.13
N ARG A 77 -6.44 30.42 15.00
CA ARG A 77 -6.00 29.02 14.83
C ARG A 77 -7.11 27.96 14.65
N LEU A 78 -8.30 28.19 15.20
CA LEU A 78 -9.44 27.30 15.09
C LEU A 78 -10.25 27.55 13.80
N GLN A 79 -10.52 28.82 13.46
CA GLN A 79 -11.10 29.23 12.18
C GLN A 79 -10.25 28.72 11.00
N GLU A 80 -8.94 28.86 11.19
CA GLU A 80 -7.84 28.25 10.47
C GLU A 80 -7.81 26.70 10.47
N GLN A 81 -8.79 25.95 10.95
CA GLN A 81 -8.91 24.49 10.70
C GLN A 81 -10.00 24.22 9.68
N PHE A 82 -11.07 25.02 9.72
CA PHE A 82 -12.26 24.90 8.90
C PHE A 82 -12.11 25.63 7.56
N ASP A 83 -11.36 26.73 7.51
CA ASP A 83 -11.06 27.47 6.26
C ASP A 83 -9.79 26.97 5.54
N ASP A 84 -9.12 25.94 6.08
CA ASP A 84 -7.67 25.69 5.95
C ASP A 84 -7.25 24.29 5.55
N VAL A 85 -8.19 23.36 5.36
CA VAL A 85 -7.79 21.96 5.19
C VAL A 85 -6.87 21.82 3.96
N VAL A 86 -7.10 22.65 2.93
CA VAL A 86 -6.29 22.71 1.73
C VAL A 86 -5.22 23.81 1.84
N LYS A 87 -4.02 23.41 2.29
CA LYS A 87 -2.82 24.27 2.35
C LYS A 87 -1.94 24.17 1.13
N PHE A 88 -2.01 23.04 0.46
CA PHE A 88 -1.21 22.75 -0.71
C PHE A 88 -2.16 22.21 -1.75
N ILE A 89 -2.18 22.85 -2.91
CA ILE A 89 -2.90 22.35 -4.08
C ILE A 89 -1.83 21.92 -5.06
N PHE A 90 -1.79 20.63 -5.39
CA PHE A 90 -0.94 20.10 -6.46
C PHE A 90 -1.85 19.88 -7.67
N HIS A 91 -1.73 20.76 -8.66
CA HIS A 91 -2.51 20.68 -9.89
C HIS A 91 -1.66 20.07 -11.01
N GLY A 92 -1.80 18.76 -11.20
CA GLY A 92 -1.18 17.99 -12.28
C GLY A 92 -2.17 17.27 -13.19
N ALA A 93 -3.48 17.50 -13.01
CA ALA A 93 -4.51 16.92 -13.85
C ALA A 93 -4.43 17.52 -15.27
N ALA A 94 -4.14 16.66 -16.25
CA ALA A 94 -4.04 17.02 -17.65
C ALA A 94 -4.32 15.80 -18.54
N THR A 95 -4.83 16.01 -19.75
CA THR A 95 -4.69 15.02 -20.81
C THR A 95 -3.26 15.07 -21.32
N VAL A 96 -2.58 13.93 -21.41
CA VAL A 96 -1.19 13.79 -21.91
C VAL A 96 -1.13 13.19 -23.32
N ARG A 97 -2.28 13.09 -23.98
CA ARG A 97 -2.40 12.55 -25.33
C ARG A 97 -1.99 13.60 -26.35
N PHE A 98 -0.86 13.36 -27.04
CA PHE A 98 -0.36 14.25 -28.10
C PHE A 98 -1.26 14.27 -29.35
N ASP A 99 -2.20 13.32 -29.47
CA ASP A 99 -3.17 13.20 -30.56
C ASP A 99 -4.57 13.74 -30.21
N GLU A 100 -4.73 14.42 -29.06
CA GLU A 100 -6.03 14.88 -28.57
C GLU A 100 -6.59 16.06 -29.36
N VAL A 101 -7.92 16.10 -29.53
CA VAL A 101 -8.60 17.22 -30.20
C VAL A 101 -8.48 18.51 -29.38
N LEU A 102 -8.30 19.64 -30.07
CA LEU A 102 -8.02 20.94 -29.43
C LEU A 102 -9.03 21.30 -28.34
N LYS A 103 -10.33 21.14 -28.62
CA LYS A 103 -11.40 21.44 -27.67
C LYS A 103 -11.20 20.74 -26.33
N LYS A 104 -10.98 19.42 -26.38
CA LYS A 104 -10.81 18.59 -25.20
C LYS A 104 -9.49 18.87 -24.47
N ALA A 105 -8.42 19.13 -25.21
CA ALA A 105 -7.14 19.55 -24.63
C ALA A 105 -7.26 20.88 -23.87
N VAL A 106 -7.96 21.87 -24.44
CA VAL A 106 -8.21 23.18 -23.81
C VAL A 106 -9.15 23.06 -22.62
N GLU A 107 -10.24 22.30 -22.72
CA GLU A 107 -11.18 22.07 -21.62
C GLU A 107 -10.47 21.46 -20.39
N ILE A 108 -9.65 20.44 -20.60
CA ILE A 108 -8.96 19.75 -19.49
C ILE A 108 -7.80 20.59 -18.98
N ASN A 109 -6.87 21.00 -19.85
CA ASN A 109 -5.58 21.54 -19.42
C ASN A 109 -5.63 23.05 -19.13
N VAL A 110 -6.49 23.82 -19.81
CA VAL A 110 -6.58 25.28 -19.66
C VAL A 110 -7.77 25.65 -18.76
N ARG A 111 -9.00 25.25 -19.13
CA ARG A 111 -10.20 25.56 -18.33
C ARG A 111 -10.17 24.87 -16.97
N GLY A 112 -9.75 23.60 -16.89
CA GLY A 112 -9.55 22.92 -15.60
C GLY A 112 -8.59 23.68 -14.67
N THR A 113 -7.47 24.17 -15.21
CA THR A 113 -6.51 25.00 -14.47
C THR A 113 -7.13 26.30 -13.94
N ARG A 114 -7.98 26.96 -14.73
CA ARG A 114 -8.73 28.14 -14.30
C ARG A 114 -9.61 27.88 -13.09
N GLU A 115 -10.38 26.79 -13.10
CA GLU A 115 -11.30 26.50 -11.99
C GLU A 115 -10.54 26.15 -10.70
N ILE A 116 -9.42 25.42 -10.79
CA ILE A 116 -8.59 25.14 -9.61
C ILE A 116 -7.90 26.41 -9.09
N LEU A 117 -7.48 27.34 -9.95
CA LEU A 117 -6.95 28.64 -9.50
C LEU A 117 -8.01 29.50 -8.80
N LYS A 118 -9.27 29.45 -9.23
CA LYS A 118 -10.39 30.10 -8.50
C LYS A 118 -10.58 29.47 -7.13
N LEU A 119 -10.55 28.14 -7.04
CA LEU A 119 -10.59 27.43 -5.76
C LEU A 119 -9.42 27.82 -4.86
N ALA A 120 -8.20 27.90 -5.42
CA ALA A 120 -6.99 28.32 -4.72
C ALA A 120 -7.13 29.73 -4.12
N ARG A 121 -7.78 30.66 -4.82
CA ARG A 121 -8.10 32.00 -4.30
C ARG A 121 -9.11 31.98 -3.16
N ALA A 122 -10.05 31.06 -3.16
CA ALA A 122 -10.99 30.90 -2.06
C ALA A 122 -10.34 30.27 -0.81
N CYS A 123 -9.21 29.56 -0.96
CA CYS A 123 -8.44 28.99 0.15
C CYS A 123 -7.65 30.08 0.89
N THR A 124 -8.21 30.62 1.97
CA THR A 124 -7.62 31.73 2.76
C THR A 124 -6.28 31.42 3.41
N LYS A 125 -5.82 30.16 3.34
CA LYS A 125 -4.60 29.66 3.99
C LYS A 125 -3.75 28.74 3.13
N LEU A 126 -4.02 28.80 1.83
CA LEU A 126 -3.16 28.23 0.84
C LEU A 126 -1.72 28.72 1.06
N ARG A 127 -0.80 27.75 1.17
CA ARG A 127 0.63 27.97 1.34
C ARG A 127 1.40 27.71 0.06
N ALA A 128 0.93 26.81 -0.78
CA ALA A 128 1.41 26.67 -2.13
C ALA A 128 0.30 26.17 -3.07
N PHE A 129 0.19 26.80 -4.23
CA PHE A 129 -0.42 26.20 -5.41
C PHE A 129 0.72 25.73 -6.30
N VAL A 130 0.95 24.42 -6.34
CA VAL A 130 1.96 23.77 -7.15
C VAL A 130 1.33 23.36 -8.47
N TYR A 131 1.57 24.12 -9.52
CA TYR A 131 1.18 23.76 -10.88
C TYR A 131 2.25 22.87 -11.50
N ILE A 132 1.88 21.64 -11.86
CA ILE A 132 2.79 20.71 -12.52
C ILE A 132 2.63 20.90 -14.03
N SER A 133 3.60 21.58 -14.62
CA SER A 133 3.68 21.73 -16.06
C SER A 133 4.57 20.67 -16.70
N THR A 134 4.87 20.84 -17.99
CA THR A 134 5.67 19.90 -18.78
C THR A 134 6.88 20.58 -19.38
N ALA A 135 8.03 19.89 -19.45
CA ALA A 135 9.20 20.40 -20.15
C ALA A 135 8.97 20.62 -21.65
N TYR A 136 7.88 20.05 -22.20
CA TYR A 136 7.53 20.17 -23.62
C TYR A 136 6.73 21.44 -23.96
N SER A 137 6.29 22.25 -22.99
CA SER A 137 5.47 23.45 -23.28
C SER A 137 6.16 24.40 -24.25
N ASN A 138 7.49 24.44 -24.21
CA ASN A 138 8.34 25.34 -24.99
C ASN A 138 9.26 24.58 -25.95
N CYS A 139 8.90 23.36 -26.36
CA CYS A 139 9.76 22.49 -27.16
C CYS A 139 10.04 22.99 -28.59
N HIS A 140 9.40 24.07 -29.02
CA HIS A 140 9.67 24.75 -30.29
C HIS A 140 10.92 25.67 -30.21
N LEU A 141 11.44 25.92 -29.01
CA LEU A 141 12.65 26.71 -28.77
C LEU A 141 13.87 25.79 -28.61
N ASN A 142 15.01 26.20 -29.15
CA ASN A 142 16.27 25.45 -29.04
C ASN A 142 16.91 25.56 -27.64
N GLU A 143 16.66 26.67 -26.96
CA GLU A 143 17.12 26.94 -25.59
C GLU A 143 15.93 27.43 -24.77
N ILE A 144 15.73 26.82 -23.59
CA ILE A 144 14.62 27.13 -22.69
C ILE A 144 15.21 27.62 -21.37
N ASP A 145 14.92 28.87 -21.01
CA ASP A 145 15.30 29.50 -19.75
C ASP A 145 14.26 29.19 -18.66
N GLU A 146 14.64 29.31 -17.39
CA GLU A 146 13.73 29.20 -16.23
C GLU A 146 12.83 30.45 -16.09
N LYS A 147 12.00 30.70 -17.11
CA LYS A 147 11.04 31.80 -17.17
C LYS A 147 9.71 31.33 -17.77
N PHE A 148 8.68 32.12 -17.57
CA PHE A 148 7.42 31.92 -18.28
C PHE A 148 7.51 32.42 -19.72
N TYR A 149 6.81 31.71 -20.60
CA TYR A 149 6.65 32.06 -22.00
C TYR A 149 5.16 32.33 -22.26
N GLY A 150 4.87 33.38 -23.04
CA GLY A 150 3.48 33.73 -23.35
C GLY A 150 2.90 32.85 -24.45
N SER A 151 1.58 32.66 -24.45
CA SER A 151 0.87 32.07 -25.58
C SER A 151 0.44 33.13 -26.60
N ASN A 152 0.31 32.73 -27.87
CA ASN A 152 -0.09 33.63 -28.96
C ASN A 152 -1.54 34.12 -28.85
N LEU A 153 -2.38 33.42 -28.09
CA LEU A 153 -3.76 33.78 -27.80
C LEU A 153 -3.96 33.91 -26.30
N SER A 154 -4.83 34.84 -25.91
CA SER A 154 -5.28 34.90 -24.51
C SER A 154 -6.15 33.69 -24.18
N GLU A 155 -6.04 33.26 -22.93
CA GLU A 155 -6.79 32.19 -22.31
C GLU A 155 -8.31 32.30 -22.53
N ASP A 156 -8.90 33.47 -22.33
CA ASP A 156 -10.34 33.69 -22.41
C ASP A 156 -10.80 33.66 -23.86
N MET A 157 -10.00 34.17 -24.79
CA MET A 157 -10.26 34.03 -26.22
C MET A 157 -10.19 32.57 -26.64
N LEU A 158 -9.19 31.81 -26.18
CA LEU A 158 -9.05 30.39 -26.53
C LEU A 158 -10.20 29.55 -25.96
N ILE A 159 -10.57 29.76 -24.70
CA ILE A 159 -11.71 29.08 -24.06
C ILE A 159 -12.99 29.44 -24.81
N ASN A 160 -13.23 30.71 -25.09
CA ASN A 160 -14.43 31.15 -25.82
C ASN A 160 -14.48 30.54 -27.23
N LEU A 161 -13.35 30.50 -27.93
CA LEU A 161 -13.24 29.93 -29.27
C LEU A 161 -13.59 28.44 -29.27
N VAL A 162 -13.05 27.64 -28.33
CA VAL A 162 -13.37 26.19 -28.26
C VAL A 162 -14.79 25.89 -27.75
N GLU A 163 -15.36 26.77 -26.94
CA GLU A 163 -16.72 26.62 -26.41
C GLU A 163 -17.79 26.98 -27.44
N ASN A 164 -17.51 27.95 -28.32
CA ASN A 164 -18.51 28.52 -29.23
C ASN A 164 -18.35 28.11 -30.70
N MET A 165 -17.27 27.42 -31.07
CA MET A 165 -17.10 26.87 -32.42
C MET A 165 -17.41 25.37 -32.49
N ASP A 166 -17.91 24.93 -33.64
CA ASP A 166 -18.12 23.51 -33.92
C ASP A 166 -16.79 22.78 -34.18
N GLU A 167 -16.79 21.45 -33.97
CA GLU A 167 -15.59 20.63 -34.04
C GLU A 167 -14.90 20.63 -35.41
N ASN A 168 -15.66 20.74 -36.50
CA ASN A 168 -15.08 20.74 -37.85
C ASN A 168 -14.36 22.05 -38.12
N THR A 169 -14.97 23.18 -37.75
CA THR A 169 -14.33 24.50 -37.82
C THR A 169 -13.09 24.54 -36.95
N LEU A 170 -13.17 24.05 -35.70
CA LEU A 170 -12.03 23.96 -34.79
C LEU A 170 -10.88 23.13 -35.36
N LYS A 171 -11.18 21.97 -35.94
CA LYS A 171 -10.18 21.10 -36.57
C LYS A 171 -9.46 21.79 -37.72
N ASN A 172 -10.17 22.57 -38.52
CA ASN A 172 -9.60 23.28 -39.67
C ASN A 172 -8.68 24.43 -39.25
N ILE A 173 -8.99 25.13 -38.16
CA ILE A 173 -8.17 26.25 -37.67
C ILE A 173 -7.06 25.82 -36.71
N THR A 174 -7.15 24.62 -36.11
CA THR A 174 -6.18 24.09 -35.13
C THR A 174 -4.72 24.19 -35.62
N PRO A 175 -4.35 23.78 -36.85
CA PRO A 175 -2.97 23.90 -37.32
C PRO A 175 -2.44 25.34 -37.28
N GLY A 176 -3.28 26.34 -37.59
CA GLY A 176 -2.91 27.75 -37.50
C GLY A 176 -2.80 28.27 -36.07
N LEU A 177 -3.52 27.66 -35.12
CA LEU A 177 -3.46 28.01 -33.69
C LEU A 177 -2.23 27.44 -33.00
N LEU A 178 -1.79 26.23 -33.39
CA LEU A 178 -0.58 25.58 -32.85
C LEU A 178 0.70 26.32 -33.24
N ASP A 179 0.70 27.00 -34.40
CA ASP A 179 1.88 27.67 -34.96
C ASP A 179 3.08 26.70 -35.01
N ASN A 180 4.17 26.98 -34.27
CA ASN A 180 5.37 26.15 -34.26
C ASN A 180 5.34 25.00 -33.24
N LEU A 181 4.25 24.86 -32.48
CA LEU A 181 4.13 23.81 -31.46
C LEU A 181 3.68 22.49 -32.09
N PRO A 182 4.27 21.35 -31.68
CA PRO A 182 4.09 20.08 -32.38
C PRO A 182 2.71 19.45 -32.21
N ASN A 183 1.93 19.86 -31.19
CA ASN A 183 0.60 19.30 -30.92
C ASN A 183 -0.21 20.13 -29.91
N THR A 184 -1.49 19.81 -29.81
CA THR A 184 -2.49 20.42 -28.90
C THR A 184 -2.12 20.29 -27.42
N TYR A 185 -1.42 19.22 -27.03
CA TYR A 185 -0.95 19.05 -25.67
C TYR A 185 0.09 20.13 -25.29
N THR A 186 1.16 20.28 -26.06
CA THR A 186 2.21 21.29 -25.81
C THR A 186 1.64 22.70 -25.81
N TYR A 187 0.74 23.00 -26.77
CA TYR A 187 0.04 24.27 -26.85
C TYR A 187 -0.87 24.56 -25.65
N SER A 188 -1.66 23.57 -25.22
CA SER A 188 -2.54 23.72 -24.06
C SER A 188 -1.77 23.88 -22.75
N LYS A 189 -0.58 23.26 -22.60
CA LYS A 189 0.28 23.43 -21.43
C LYS A 189 0.99 24.78 -21.42
N LEU A 190 1.50 25.26 -22.56
CA LEU A 190 2.01 26.62 -22.68
C LEU A 190 0.94 27.65 -22.29
N THR A 191 -0.27 27.50 -22.82
CA THR A 191 -1.38 28.42 -22.51
C THR A 191 -1.77 28.37 -21.04
N ALA A 192 -1.73 27.19 -20.41
CA ALA A 192 -2.01 27.05 -18.99
C ALA A 192 -0.88 27.61 -18.10
N GLU A 193 0.38 27.53 -18.51
CA GLU A 193 1.50 28.21 -17.84
C GLU A 193 1.32 29.73 -17.87
N ASP A 194 1.04 30.31 -19.05
CA ASP A 194 0.77 31.73 -19.23
C ASP A 194 -0.45 32.17 -18.38
N PHE A 195 -1.51 31.35 -18.35
CA PHE A 195 -2.66 31.60 -17.49
C PHE A 195 -2.30 31.66 -16.01
N VAL A 196 -1.54 30.67 -15.52
CA VAL A 196 -1.08 30.60 -14.13
C VAL A 196 -0.21 31.81 -13.81
N GLN A 197 0.69 32.20 -14.71
CA GLN A 197 1.53 33.40 -14.55
C GLN A 197 0.66 34.65 -14.33
N LYS A 198 -0.28 34.92 -15.23
CA LYS A 198 -1.15 36.11 -15.18
C LYS A 198 -2.06 36.14 -13.95
N HIS A 199 -2.50 34.98 -13.48
CA HIS A 199 -3.49 34.87 -12.39
C HIS A 199 -2.88 34.55 -11.02
N SER A 200 -1.56 34.41 -10.93
CA SER A 200 -0.85 34.08 -9.69
C SER A 200 -0.76 35.22 -8.67
N GLN A 201 -1.06 36.47 -9.06
CA GLN A 201 -0.93 37.62 -8.17
C GLN A 201 -1.74 37.43 -6.87
N GLY A 202 -1.06 37.55 -5.73
CA GLY A 202 -1.66 37.36 -4.41
C GLY A 202 -1.77 35.89 -3.95
N LEU A 203 -1.32 34.93 -4.76
CA LEU A 203 -1.27 33.51 -4.42
C LEU A 203 0.18 33.03 -4.26
N PRO A 204 0.47 32.10 -3.34
CA PRO A 204 1.79 31.47 -3.26
C PRO A 204 1.88 30.37 -4.33
N VAL A 205 2.19 30.76 -5.57
CA VAL A 205 2.26 29.82 -6.71
C VAL A 205 3.68 29.32 -6.92
N LEU A 206 3.82 28.01 -7.09
CA LEU A 206 5.02 27.35 -7.60
C LEU A 206 4.66 26.67 -8.91
N VAL A 207 5.34 27.02 -9.99
CA VAL A 207 5.22 26.28 -11.26
C VAL A 207 6.41 25.37 -11.37
N THR A 208 6.16 24.07 -11.39
CA THR A 208 7.19 23.06 -11.56
C THR A 208 7.05 22.47 -12.95
N GLY A 209 8.07 22.67 -13.79
CA GLY A 209 8.21 21.92 -15.02
C GLY A 209 8.57 20.48 -14.69
N GLY A 210 7.62 19.56 -14.85
CA GLY A 210 7.94 18.15 -14.85
C GLY A 210 8.76 17.85 -16.09
N LEU A 211 10.07 17.67 -15.92
CA LEU A 211 10.91 17.01 -16.91
C LEU A 211 10.58 15.50 -17.00
N GLY A 212 9.75 14.99 -16.08
CA GLY A 212 9.67 13.56 -15.82
C GLY A 212 11.07 13.03 -15.52
N LEU A 213 11.73 13.55 -14.48
CA LEU A 213 13.17 13.31 -14.27
C LEU A 213 13.59 12.68 -12.95
N LEU A 214 12.70 12.44 -11.99
CA LEU A 214 13.04 11.51 -10.90
C LEU A 214 12.68 10.10 -11.33
N HIS A 215 13.44 9.60 -12.30
CA HIS A 215 13.41 8.21 -12.75
C HIS A 215 14.35 7.31 -11.93
N SER A 216 15.23 7.88 -11.10
CA SER A 216 16.27 7.12 -10.40
C SER A 216 16.64 7.72 -9.04
N LEU A 217 16.52 6.90 -8.00
CA LEU A 217 17.14 7.09 -6.70
C LEU A 217 18.49 6.34 -6.71
N HIS A 218 19.61 7.05 -6.58
CA HIS A 218 20.93 6.41 -6.45
C HIS A 218 21.11 5.95 -5.00
N CYS A 219 20.55 4.79 -4.69
CA CYS A 219 20.64 4.13 -3.39
C CYS A 219 21.15 2.70 -3.58
N ASN A 220 21.60 2.08 -2.49
CA ASN A 220 21.85 0.65 -2.50
C ASN A 220 20.50 -0.07 -2.70
N PRO A 221 20.30 -0.83 -3.80
CA PRO A 221 19.01 -1.50 -4.06
C PRO A 221 18.66 -2.55 -3.00
N GLN A 222 19.65 -3.01 -2.22
CA GLN A 222 19.47 -3.93 -1.09
C GLN A 222 19.21 -3.20 0.24
N ALA A 223 19.21 -1.87 0.27
CA ALA A 223 18.88 -1.12 1.48
C ALA A 223 17.40 -1.31 1.84
N ILE A 224 17.14 -1.48 3.13
CA ILE A 224 15.78 -1.59 3.69
C ILE A 224 15.13 -0.20 3.65
N ALA A 225 13.94 -0.12 3.05
CA ALA A 225 13.13 1.10 3.07
C ALA A 225 12.44 1.24 4.45
N ASP A 226 13.00 2.08 5.32
CA ASP A 226 12.44 2.41 6.63
C ASP A 226 11.35 3.50 6.50
N MET A 227 10.12 3.09 6.20
CA MET A 227 8.99 3.99 6.02
C MET A 227 7.72 3.45 6.67
N VAL A 228 6.90 4.36 7.24
CA VAL A 228 5.56 4.05 7.74
C VAL A 228 4.55 5.02 7.12
N PRO A 229 3.51 4.52 6.43
CA PRO A 229 2.45 5.37 5.91
C PRO A 229 1.69 6.10 7.04
N GLY A 230 1.40 7.39 6.85
CA GLY A 230 0.82 8.22 7.90
C GLY A 230 -0.59 7.79 8.34
N ASP A 231 -1.39 7.26 7.43
CA ASP A 231 -2.72 6.69 7.68
C ASP A 231 -2.66 5.42 8.56
N TYR A 232 -1.62 4.60 8.38
CA TYR A 232 -1.36 3.42 9.21
C TYR A 232 -1.00 3.82 10.65
N VAL A 233 -0.20 4.89 10.82
CA VAL A 233 0.10 5.47 12.15
C VAL A 233 -1.18 5.90 12.87
N ILE A 234 -2.12 6.55 12.17
CA ILE A 234 -3.38 7.03 12.75
C ILE A 234 -4.29 5.86 13.16
N ASN A 235 -4.43 4.84 12.32
CA ASN A 235 -5.18 3.63 12.67
C ASN A 235 -4.57 2.95 13.91
N GLY A 236 -3.23 2.89 13.99
CA GLY A 236 -2.51 2.36 15.14
C GLY A 236 -2.79 3.11 16.44
N ILE A 237 -2.84 4.45 16.40
CA ILE A 237 -3.18 5.30 17.56
C ILE A 237 -4.61 5.01 18.05
N ILE A 238 -5.59 4.95 17.15
CA ILE A 238 -7.00 4.69 17.50
C ILE A 238 -7.14 3.28 18.11
N ALA A 239 -6.52 2.28 17.49
CA ALA A 239 -6.54 0.90 17.98
C ALA A 239 -5.85 0.75 19.35
N ALA A 240 -4.73 1.44 19.56
CA ALA A 240 -4.02 1.46 20.85
C ALA A 240 -4.87 2.11 21.94
N ALA A 241 -5.53 3.24 21.64
CA ALA A 241 -6.44 3.90 22.56
C ALA A 241 -7.62 2.99 22.95
N TRP A 242 -8.25 2.34 21.96
CA TRP A 242 -9.32 1.38 22.21
C TRP A 242 -8.86 0.19 23.05
N LYS A 243 -7.71 -0.41 22.71
CA LYS A 243 -7.20 -1.56 23.45
C LYS A 243 -6.85 -1.19 24.90
N THR A 244 -6.24 -0.03 25.10
CA THR A 244 -5.93 0.47 26.44
C THR A 244 -7.20 0.66 27.26
N ALA A 245 -8.23 1.28 26.68
CA ALA A 245 -9.51 1.49 27.36
C ALA A 245 -10.24 0.17 27.68
N LYS A 246 -10.20 -0.81 26.76
CA LYS A 246 -10.80 -2.13 26.98
C LYS A 246 -10.08 -2.93 28.06
N ASP A 247 -8.75 -2.88 28.06
CA ASP A 247 -7.94 -3.65 29.01
C ASP A 247 -7.95 -3.00 30.42
N TYR A 248 -8.30 -1.70 30.54
CA TYR A 248 -8.45 -0.96 31.80
C TYR A 248 -9.92 -0.60 32.08
N LEU A 249 -10.66 -1.53 32.71
CA LEU A 249 -12.09 -1.37 33.05
C LEU A 249 -12.37 -0.77 34.45
N GLY A 250 -11.36 -0.32 35.20
CA GLY A 250 -11.51 0.11 36.61
C GLY A 250 -11.18 1.57 36.91
N ASN A 251 -11.79 2.13 37.98
CA ASN A 251 -11.46 3.44 38.54
C ASN A 251 -9.96 3.53 38.87
N TYR A 252 -9.31 4.61 38.42
CA TYR A 252 -7.88 4.88 38.64
C TYR A 252 -7.45 4.81 40.11
N GLU A 253 -8.37 5.02 41.05
CA GLU A 253 -8.11 5.03 42.50
C GLU A 253 -7.74 3.65 43.08
N HIS A 254 -7.94 2.55 42.35
CA HIS A 254 -7.67 1.19 42.83
C HIS A 254 -6.70 0.39 41.95
N SER A 255 -6.06 1.04 40.97
CA SER A 255 -5.03 0.36 40.17
C SER A 255 -3.75 0.20 41.00
N PRO A 256 -3.15 -1.00 41.07
CA PRO A 256 -1.89 -1.19 41.77
C PRO A 256 -0.82 -0.25 41.20
N VAL A 257 -0.10 0.42 42.10
CA VAL A 257 0.91 1.47 41.81
C VAL A 257 2.04 0.96 40.89
N ASP A 258 2.19 -0.36 40.75
CA ASP A 258 3.21 -1.03 39.95
C ASP A 258 2.82 -1.25 38.47
N ASN A 259 1.64 -0.83 38.02
CA ASN A 259 1.27 -0.91 36.61
C ASN A 259 2.02 0.17 35.79
N PHE A 260 3.16 -0.21 35.22
CA PHE A 260 3.84 0.59 34.20
C PHE A 260 2.86 1.01 33.09
N PRO A 261 2.93 2.27 32.61
CA PRO A 261 2.10 2.71 31.50
C PRO A 261 2.35 1.82 30.28
N ILE A 262 1.29 1.35 29.62
CA ILE A 262 1.43 0.57 28.39
C ILE A 262 1.98 1.49 27.30
N VAL A 263 3.21 1.23 26.86
CA VAL A 263 3.86 1.97 25.77
C VAL A 263 3.67 1.19 24.47
N TYR A 264 3.00 1.81 23.50
CA TYR A 264 2.88 1.30 22.13
C TYR A 264 3.92 1.98 21.23
N ASN A 265 4.76 1.20 20.55
CA ASN A 265 5.68 1.70 19.54
C ASN A 265 5.19 1.30 18.13
N TYR A 266 5.15 2.26 17.19
CA TYR A 266 4.68 2.06 15.83
C TYR A 266 5.75 2.55 14.84
N VAL A 267 6.57 1.61 14.37
CA VAL A 267 7.72 1.83 13.50
C VAL A 267 7.66 0.90 12.30
N SER A 268 8.42 1.19 11.24
CA SER A 268 8.55 0.25 10.13
C SER A 268 9.15 -1.04 10.68
N SER A 269 8.64 -2.17 10.21
CA SER A 269 8.96 -3.45 10.79
C SER A 269 10.08 -4.12 10.02
N GLU A 270 11.06 -4.72 10.72
CA GLU A 270 12.05 -5.61 10.09
C GLU A 270 11.43 -6.95 9.63
N GLN A 271 10.10 -7.12 9.73
CA GLN A 271 9.39 -8.38 9.50
C GLN A 271 9.08 -8.67 8.04
N THR A 272 9.19 -7.67 7.17
CA THR A 272 9.14 -7.81 5.71
C THR A 272 9.84 -6.59 5.11
N PRO A 273 11.18 -6.50 5.22
CA PRO A 273 11.91 -5.35 4.74
C PRO A 273 11.72 -5.25 3.23
N ILE A 274 11.03 -4.21 2.79
CA ILE A 274 10.94 -3.88 1.38
C ILE A 274 12.29 -3.27 1.03
N THR A 275 13.00 -3.92 0.12
CA THR A 275 14.21 -3.37 -0.46
C THR A 275 13.83 -2.59 -1.72
N TRP A 276 14.67 -1.67 -2.15
CA TRP A 276 14.44 -0.97 -3.41
C TRP A 276 14.52 -1.91 -4.65
N ASP A 277 14.92 -3.19 -4.50
CA ASP A 277 15.05 -4.19 -5.57
C ASP A 277 13.78 -5.04 -5.84
N SER A 278 12.81 -5.11 -4.92
CA SER A 278 11.59 -5.94 -5.13
C SER A 278 10.74 -5.45 -6.30
N GLU A 279 10.73 -4.15 -6.55
CA GLU A 279 10.07 -3.49 -7.67
C GLU A 279 10.75 -3.81 -9.02
N ILE A 280 12.09 -3.93 -9.01
CA ILE A 280 12.90 -4.29 -10.18
C ILE A 280 12.60 -5.73 -10.64
N MET A 281 12.28 -6.63 -9.71
CA MET A 281 11.93 -8.03 -10.01
C MET A 281 10.59 -8.14 -10.77
N TYR A 282 9.56 -7.40 -10.34
CA TYR A 282 8.25 -7.38 -11.00
C TYR A 282 8.36 -6.94 -12.47
N HIS A 283 9.09 -5.85 -12.74
CA HIS A 283 9.31 -5.39 -14.11
C HIS A 283 10.07 -6.40 -14.99
N LYS A 284 10.99 -7.18 -14.42
CA LYS A 284 11.69 -8.26 -15.15
C LYS A 284 10.74 -9.39 -15.54
N ILE A 285 9.77 -9.73 -14.68
CA ILE A 285 8.80 -10.79 -14.95
C ILE A 285 7.81 -10.35 -16.02
N ILE A 286 7.23 -9.15 -15.88
CA ILE A 286 6.30 -8.57 -16.85
C ILE A 286 6.96 -8.52 -18.24
N ARG A 287 8.23 -8.08 -18.31
CA ARG A 287 9.01 -8.09 -19.55
C ARG A 287 9.05 -9.46 -20.22
N LYS A 288 9.36 -10.51 -19.46
CA LYS A 288 9.42 -11.90 -19.98
C LYS A 288 8.07 -12.37 -20.52
N ILE A 289 6.95 -11.98 -19.91
CA ILE A 289 5.62 -12.34 -20.40
C ILE A 289 5.35 -11.64 -21.73
N CYS A 290 5.56 -10.32 -21.79
CA CYS A 290 5.36 -9.55 -23.02
C CYS A 290 6.21 -10.09 -24.19
N GLU A 291 7.46 -10.46 -23.94
CA GLU A 291 8.39 -11.01 -24.94
C GLU A 291 7.86 -12.32 -25.57
N LYS A 292 7.17 -13.19 -24.81
CA LYS A 292 6.54 -14.41 -25.35
C LYS A 292 5.53 -14.11 -26.45
N TYR A 293 4.90 -12.95 -26.40
CA TYR A 293 3.89 -12.51 -27.37
C TYR A 293 4.45 -11.52 -28.39
N SER A 294 5.79 -11.42 -28.50
CA SER A 294 6.46 -10.42 -29.35
C SER A 294 6.03 -8.98 -29.04
N LYS A 295 5.61 -8.71 -27.79
CA LYS A 295 5.23 -7.38 -27.32
C LYS A 295 6.37 -6.80 -26.51
N LYS A 296 6.68 -5.52 -26.74
CA LYS A 296 7.78 -4.83 -26.07
C LYS A 296 7.28 -4.17 -24.80
N TYR A 297 7.77 -4.62 -23.64
CA TYR A 297 7.51 -3.98 -22.36
C TYR A 297 8.36 -2.71 -22.23
N THR A 298 7.78 -1.56 -22.61
CA THR A 298 8.49 -0.28 -22.68
C THR A 298 8.69 0.34 -21.31
N LYS A 299 9.65 1.28 -21.21
CA LYS A 299 9.87 2.08 -19.99
C LYS A 299 8.65 2.96 -19.67
N ASP A 300 7.92 3.41 -20.70
CA ASP A 300 6.72 4.24 -20.54
C ASP A 300 5.54 3.47 -19.93
N LEU A 301 5.45 2.17 -20.24
CA LEU A 301 4.48 1.29 -19.59
C LEU A 301 4.91 0.95 -18.15
N GLN A 302 6.21 0.75 -17.89
CA GLN A 302 6.75 0.58 -16.53
C GLN A 302 6.43 1.78 -15.63
N ALA A 303 6.63 2.99 -16.13
CA ALA A 303 6.41 4.22 -15.38
C ALA A 303 4.94 4.44 -14.98
N ARG A 304 3.99 3.96 -15.79
CA ARG A 304 2.54 4.09 -15.52
C ARG A 304 1.99 3.07 -14.54
N MET A 305 2.78 2.07 -14.18
CA MET A 305 2.40 1.00 -13.27
C MET A 305 2.71 1.30 -11.81
N TYR A 306 3.53 2.32 -11.55
CA TYR A 306 3.90 2.69 -10.19
C TYR A 306 2.69 3.15 -9.37
N GLY A 307 2.53 2.55 -8.18
CA GLY A 307 1.44 2.86 -7.25
C GLY A 307 0.07 2.22 -7.59
N GLY A 308 -0.02 1.45 -8.68
CA GLY A 308 -1.20 0.66 -9.02
C GLY A 308 -1.25 -0.67 -8.27
N THR A 309 -2.44 -1.26 -8.14
CA THR A 309 -2.55 -2.63 -7.60
C THR A 309 -2.05 -3.65 -8.63
N ASP A 310 -1.69 -4.86 -8.20
CA ASP A 310 -1.28 -5.95 -9.11
C ASP A 310 -2.31 -6.19 -10.23
N ARG A 311 -3.59 -5.97 -9.93
CA ARG A 311 -4.68 -6.10 -10.90
C ARG A 311 -4.69 -4.95 -11.92
N ASP A 312 -4.52 -3.71 -11.46
CA ASP A 312 -4.45 -2.54 -12.34
C ASP A 312 -3.27 -2.67 -13.32
N ILE A 313 -2.15 -3.18 -12.83
CA ILE A 313 -0.95 -3.47 -13.61
C ILE A 313 -1.27 -4.50 -14.71
N CYS A 314 -1.93 -5.62 -14.38
CA CYS A 314 -2.26 -6.66 -15.36
C CYS A 314 -3.22 -6.15 -16.46
N ILE A 315 -4.25 -5.39 -16.07
CA ILE A 315 -5.19 -4.76 -17.01
C ILE A 315 -4.45 -3.82 -17.95
N ALA A 316 -3.62 -2.92 -17.39
CA ALA A 316 -2.87 -1.94 -18.15
C ALA A 316 -1.93 -2.60 -19.19
N VAL A 317 -1.20 -3.68 -18.85
CA VAL A 317 -0.35 -4.37 -19.84
C VAL A 317 -1.18 -4.90 -21.00
N VAL A 318 -2.29 -5.58 -20.67
CA VAL A 318 -3.08 -6.31 -21.65
C VAL A 318 -3.73 -5.36 -22.65
N GLU A 319 -4.36 -4.30 -22.14
CA GLU A 319 -5.04 -3.31 -22.97
C GLU A 319 -4.03 -2.54 -23.83
N GLU A 320 -2.94 -2.09 -23.23
CA GLU A 320 -2.02 -1.19 -23.90
C GLU A 320 -1.13 -1.90 -24.93
N LEU A 321 -0.58 -3.06 -24.58
CA LEU A 321 0.20 -3.84 -25.53
C LEU A 321 -0.68 -4.61 -26.51
N LYS A 322 -2.02 -4.52 -26.38
CA LYS A 322 -2.99 -5.31 -27.14
C LYS A 322 -2.57 -6.78 -27.12
N MET A 323 -2.39 -7.29 -25.90
CA MET A 323 -1.96 -8.66 -25.66
C MET A 323 -3.04 -9.62 -26.20
N PRO A 324 -2.67 -10.76 -26.78
CA PRO A 324 -3.63 -11.76 -27.28
C PRO A 324 -4.23 -12.62 -26.14
N ILE A 325 -4.09 -12.18 -24.89
CA ILE A 325 -4.54 -12.86 -23.67
C ILE A 325 -5.27 -11.87 -22.77
N SER A 326 -6.20 -12.35 -21.95
CA SER A 326 -6.93 -11.50 -20.99
C SER A 326 -6.05 -11.07 -19.81
N ALA A 327 -6.49 -10.06 -19.06
CA ALA A 327 -5.84 -9.65 -17.81
C ALA A 327 -5.74 -10.81 -16.80
N ASP A 328 -6.76 -11.67 -16.72
CA ASP A 328 -6.76 -12.87 -15.87
C ASP A 328 -5.69 -13.88 -16.28
N GLU A 329 -5.53 -14.10 -17.59
CA GLU A 329 -4.50 -14.99 -18.11
C GLU A 329 -3.10 -14.40 -17.94
N PHE A 330 -2.96 -13.09 -18.11
CA PHE A 330 -1.72 -12.38 -17.85
C PHE A 330 -1.31 -12.48 -16.38
N GLU A 331 -2.25 -12.25 -15.46
CA GLU A 331 -2.06 -12.37 -14.01
C GLU A 331 -1.65 -13.79 -13.60
N ARG A 332 -2.27 -14.82 -14.18
CA ARG A 332 -1.84 -16.22 -13.96
C ARG A 332 -0.40 -16.45 -14.38
N GLN A 333 0.03 -15.93 -15.54
CA GLN A 333 1.41 -16.05 -16.00
C GLN A 333 2.41 -15.22 -15.18
N LEU A 334 1.97 -14.05 -14.69
CA LEU A 334 2.73 -13.20 -13.76
C LEU A 334 3.00 -13.96 -12.47
N ASN A 335 1.96 -14.56 -11.89
CA ASN A 335 2.06 -15.36 -10.68
C ASN A 335 2.93 -16.61 -10.88
N ASP A 336 2.80 -17.33 -12.00
CA ASP A 336 3.62 -18.51 -12.31
C ASP A 336 5.11 -18.15 -12.51
N LEU A 337 5.42 -17.06 -13.22
CA LEU A 337 6.81 -16.63 -13.38
C LEU A 337 7.39 -15.99 -12.12
N ALA A 338 6.58 -15.28 -11.35
CA ALA A 338 6.95 -14.82 -10.02
C ALA A 338 7.34 -16.02 -9.15
N GLN A 339 6.54 -17.08 -9.11
CA GLN A 339 6.88 -18.32 -8.41
C GLN A 339 8.15 -19.00 -8.95
N LYS A 340 8.49 -18.84 -10.23
CA LYS A 340 9.72 -19.38 -10.84
C LYS A 340 10.95 -18.49 -10.62
N MET A 341 10.78 -17.20 -10.34
CA MET A 341 11.86 -16.23 -10.09
C MET A 341 12.06 -15.91 -8.60
N LEU A 342 11.04 -16.10 -7.76
CA LEU A 342 11.09 -16.11 -6.29
C LEU A 342 12.10 -17.09 -5.68
N PRO A 343 12.60 -18.15 -6.35
CA PRO A 343 13.74 -18.91 -5.88
C PRO A 343 15.00 -18.07 -5.67
N SER A 344 15.05 -16.81 -6.12
CA SER A 344 16.11 -15.84 -5.78
C SER A 344 15.74 -14.85 -4.67
N ALA A 345 14.49 -14.86 -4.18
CA ALA A 345 14.04 -13.99 -3.08
C ALA A 345 14.74 -14.34 -1.75
N PRO A 346 15.02 -13.37 -0.88
CA PRO A 346 15.58 -13.65 0.43
C PRO A 346 14.66 -14.60 1.22
N LEU A 347 15.26 -15.54 1.96
CA LEU A 347 14.53 -16.42 2.86
C LEU A 347 13.84 -15.59 3.96
N GLN A 348 12.72 -16.07 4.47
CA GLN A 348 12.12 -15.47 5.66
C GLN A 348 13.15 -15.43 6.78
N ARG A 349 13.29 -14.27 7.43
CA ARG A 349 14.33 -14.06 8.43
C ARG A 349 14.19 -15.06 9.57
N GLY A 350 15.25 -15.83 9.82
CA GLY A 350 15.29 -16.91 10.81
C GLY A 350 14.98 -18.31 10.26
N ALA A 351 14.55 -18.45 9.00
CA ALA A 351 14.26 -19.76 8.40
C ALA A 351 15.50 -20.66 8.35
N GLU A 352 16.64 -20.14 7.87
CA GLU A 352 17.89 -20.91 7.82
C GLU A 352 18.37 -21.31 9.22
N ARG A 353 18.29 -20.39 10.20
CA ARG A 353 18.62 -20.67 11.61
C ARG A 353 17.76 -21.80 12.16
N LEU A 354 16.45 -21.73 11.98
CA LEU A 354 15.51 -22.73 12.49
C LEU A 354 15.75 -24.10 11.83
N LEU A 355 15.81 -24.15 10.50
CA LEU A 355 15.97 -25.41 9.78
C LEU A 355 17.30 -26.09 10.08
N THR A 356 18.39 -25.31 10.19
CA THR A 356 19.70 -25.84 10.58
C THR A 356 19.68 -26.38 12.01
N HIS A 357 19.12 -25.62 12.95
CA HIS A 357 18.97 -26.04 14.35
C HIS A 357 18.18 -27.34 14.50
N LEU A 358 17.02 -27.44 13.86
CA LEU A 358 16.20 -28.66 13.89
C LEU A 358 16.96 -29.85 13.29
N HIS A 359 17.74 -29.64 12.23
CA HIS A 359 18.51 -30.69 11.58
C HIS A 359 19.69 -31.17 12.44
N ASP A 360 20.37 -30.25 13.11
CA ASP A 360 21.53 -30.56 13.97
C ASP A 360 21.10 -31.39 15.17
N TYR A 361 19.94 -31.08 15.75
CA TYR A 361 19.30 -31.86 16.82
C TYR A 361 18.51 -33.09 16.32
N LYS A 362 18.61 -33.44 15.03
CA LYS A 362 17.98 -34.63 14.42
C LYS A 362 16.45 -34.65 14.54
N ILE A 363 15.81 -33.48 14.60
CA ILE A 363 14.37 -33.35 14.58
C ILE A 363 13.85 -33.59 13.15
N PRO A 364 13.00 -34.60 12.91
CA PRO A 364 12.46 -34.86 11.58
C PRO A 364 11.60 -33.70 11.08
N MET A 365 11.83 -33.26 9.85
CA MET A 365 11.10 -32.14 9.25
C MET A 365 10.78 -32.40 7.77
N ALA A 366 9.63 -31.89 7.32
CA ALA A 366 9.15 -32.02 5.95
C ALA A 366 8.60 -30.69 5.45
N LEU A 367 8.62 -30.50 4.12
CA LEU A 367 8.00 -29.34 3.47
C LEU A 367 6.61 -29.73 2.95
N ALA A 368 5.58 -28.95 3.28
CA ALA A 368 4.22 -29.13 2.79
C ALA A 368 3.68 -27.82 2.17
N THR A 369 3.45 -27.79 0.86
CA THR A 369 3.11 -26.55 0.14
C THR A 369 1.99 -26.70 -0.89
N ASN A 370 1.12 -25.67 -0.98
CA ASN A 370 0.13 -25.58 -2.07
C ASN A 370 0.76 -25.25 -3.44
N SER A 371 2.09 -25.04 -3.50
CA SER A 371 2.82 -24.89 -4.76
C SER A 371 2.95 -26.23 -5.50
N THR A 372 3.15 -26.16 -6.81
CA THR A 372 3.39 -27.35 -7.65
C THR A 372 4.76 -27.97 -7.38
N GLU A 373 4.93 -29.26 -7.69
CA GLU A 373 6.21 -29.96 -7.58
C GLU A 373 7.32 -29.25 -8.40
N GLN A 374 6.95 -28.72 -9.58
CA GLN A 374 7.87 -27.95 -10.42
C GLN A 374 8.40 -26.70 -9.70
N ALA A 375 7.54 -25.96 -9.00
CA ALA A 375 7.95 -24.79 -8.23
C ALA A 375 8.87 -25.20 -7.07
N VAL A 376 8.51 -26.25 -6.32
CA VAL A 376 9.36 -26.80 -5.24
C VAL A 376 10.73 -27.19 -5.77
N ARG A 377 10.80 -27.84 -6.93
CA ARG A 377 12.07 -28.23 -7.57
C ARG A 377 12.93 -27.02 -7.90
N LEU A 378 12.35 -25.94 -8.43
CA LEU A 378 13.09 -24.71 -8.73
C LEU A 378 13.67 -24.06 -7.47
N HIS A 379 12.89 -24.00 -6.38
CA HIS A 379 13.38 -23.51 -5.08
C HIS A 379 14.48 -24.40 -4.51
N ALA A 380 14.34 -25.72 -4.64
CA ALA A 380 15.35 -26.68 -4.20
C ALA A 380 16.65 -26.57 -4.99
N THR A 381 16.59 -26.38 -6.32
CA THR A 381 17.78 -26.17 -7.16
C THR A 381 18.51 -24.88 -6.79
N ALA A 382 17.78 -23.81 -6.45
CA ALA A 382 18.39 -22.55 -6.04
C ALA A 382 19.05 -22.61 -4.65
N ARG A 383 18.58 -23.50 -3.75
CA ARG A 383 19.07 -23.63 -2.37
C ARG A 383 19.23 -25.11 -1.98
N PRO A 384 20.14 -25.84 -2.63
CA PRO A 384 20.24 -27.30 -2.46
C PRO A 384 20.59 -27.70 -1.02
N LYS A 385 21.43 -26.91 -0.34
CA LYS A 385 21.79 -27.16 1.07
C LYS A 385 20.58 -27.11 1.99
N LEU A 386 19.78 -26.05 1.90
CA LEU A 386 18.62 -25.84 2.77
C LEU A 386 17.49 -26.83 2.46
N PHE A 387 17.17 -27.04 1.19
CA PHE A 387 16.13 -27.99 0.79
C PHE A 387 16.55 -29.45 1.02
N GLY A 388 17.86 -29.71 1.18
CA GLY A 388 18.41 -31.00 1.60
C GLY A 388 18.15 -31.34 3.07
N LEU A 389 17.81 -30.35 3.91
CA LEU A 389 17.52 -30.58 5.35
C LEU A 389 16.15 -31.25 5.57
N PHE A 390 15.21 -31.07 4.64
CA PHE A 390 13.89 -31.73 4.73
C PHE A 390 14.00 -33.21 4.35
N HIS A 391 13.47 -34.09 5.20
CA HIS A 391 13.39 -35.53 4.94
C HIS A 391 12.66 -35.82 3.62
N HIS A 392 11.52 -35.15 3.41
CA HIS A 392 10.73 -35.26 2.19
C HIS A 392 9.92 -33.98 1.97
N LYS A 393 9.31 -33.86 0.78
CA LYS A 393 8.59 -32.67 0.32
C LYS A 393 7.26 -33.12 -0.26
N VAL A 394 6.17 -32.42 0.06
CA VAL A 394 4.80 -32.70 -0.41
C VAL A 394 4.25 -31.43 -1.04
N SER A 395 3.80 -31.54 -2.29
CA SER A 395 3.19 -30.46 -3.07
C SER A 395 1.71 -30.71 -3.29
N VAL A 396 0.97 -29.71 -3.78
CA VAL A 396 -0.47 -29.88 -4.08
C VAL A 396 -0.75 -30.91 -5.18
N ASN A 397 0.21 -31.13 -6.09
CA ASN A 397 0.11 -32.13 -7.16
C ASN A 397 0.61 -33.52 -6.74
N ASP A 398 0.91 -33.73 -5.46
CA ASP A 398 1.31 -35.04 -4.96
C ASP A 398 0.12 -36.03 -5.11
N PRO A 399 0.31 -37.24 -5.68
CA PRO A 399 -0.78 -38.18 -5.93
C PRO A 399 -1.58 -38.59 -4.69
N GLU A 400 -0.97 -38.49 -3.50
CA GLU A 400 -1.62 -38.82 -2.23
C GLU A 400 -2.40 -37.62 -1.64
N VAL A 401 -2.27 -36.43 -2.22
CA VAL A 401 -2.97 -35.21 -1.82
C VAL A 401 -4.21 -35.02 -2.72
N PHE A 402 -5.38 -35.39 -2.19
CA PHE A 402 -6.63 -35.26 -2.93
C PHE A 402 -7.15 -33.82 -2.96
N ARG A 403 -7.00 -33.08 -1.84
CA ARG A 403 -7.37 -31.66 -1.75
C ARG A 403 -6.24 -30.85 -1.11
N GLY A 404 -5.85 -29.76 -1.77
CA GLY A 404 -4.92 -28.78 -1.19
C GLY A 404 -5.50 -28.03 0.01
N LYS A 405 -4.67 -27.21 0.67
CA LYS A 405 -5.09 -26.31 1.76
C LYS A 405 -6.27 -25.45 1.26
N PRO A 406 -7.35 -25.26 2.04
CA PRO A 406 -7.46 -25.42 3.49
C PRO A 406 -7.77 -26.85 3.99
N ASN A 407 -7.80 -27.86 3.12
CA ASN A 407 -8.00 -29.25 3.56
C ASN A 407 -6.71 -29.80 4.22
N PRO A 408 -6.83 -30.76 5.15
CA PRO A 408 -5.70 -31.25 5.95
C PRO A 408 -4.77 -32.21 5.18
N ASP A 409 -5.21 -32.71 4.02
CA ASP A 409 -4.58 -33.81 3.28
C ASP A 409 -3.07 -33.63 3.12
N ILE A 410 -2.61 -32.43 2.77
CA ILE A 410 -1.17 -32.16 2.54
C ILE A 410 -0.31 -32.35 3.79
N TYR A 411 -0.84 -32.00 4.97
CA TYR A 411 -0.12 -32.19 6.23
C TYR A 411 -0.21 -33.63 6.71
N LEU A 412 -1.34 -34.29 6.51
CA LEU A 412 -1.52 -35.70 6.84
C LEU A 412 -0.60 -36.60 6.00
N VAL A 413 -0.46 -36.30 4.71
CA VAL A 413 0.49 -36.98 3.80
C VAL A 413 1.93 -36.71 4.20
N ALA A 414 2.28 -35.46 4.55
CA ALA A 414 3.63 -35.16 5.04
C ALA A 414 3.94 -35.92 6.34
N ALA A 415 3.01 -35.97 7.30
CA ALA A 415 3.21 -36.71 8.53
C ALA A 415 3.34 -38.23 8.29
N SER A 416 2.56 -38.81 7.38
CA SER A 416 2.51 -40.26 7.14
C SER A 416 3.79 -40.84 6.52
N ARG A 417 4.62 -40.01 5.89
CA ARG A 417 5.87 -40.39 5.23
C ARG A 417 7.07 -40.53 6.16
N PHE A 418 6.97 -40.10 7.41
CA PHE A 418 8.01 -40.36 8.40
C PHE A 418 8.02 -41.85 8.83
N PRO A 419 9.22 -42.44 9.05
CA PRO A 419 9.36 -43.87 9.34
C PRO A 419 8.81 -44.28 10.72
N GLU A 420 8.75 -43.37 11.68
CA GLU A 420 8.11 -43.60 12.99
C GLU A 420 6.58 -43.56 12.87
N LYS A 421 6.01 -44.64 12.34
CA LYS A 421 4.55 -44.82 12.28
C LYS A 421 4.06 -45.41 13.61
N PRO A 422 3.15 -44.75 14.36
CA PRO A 422 2.59 -45.33 15.58
C PRO A 422 1.69 -46.52 15.25
N LYS A 423 1.53 -47.41 16.24
CA LYS A 423 0.56 -48.51 16.17
C LYS A 423 -0.87 -47.95 16.11
N PRO A 424 -1.84 -48.64 15.45
CA PRO A 424 -3.14 -48.10 15.02
C PRO A 424 -4.09 -47.53 16.11
N ARG A 425 -3.72 -47.58 17.38
CA ARG A 425 -4.55 -47.14 18.52
C ARG A 425 -4.10 -45.86 19.20
N GLN A 426 -3.02 -45.23 18.74
CA GLN A 426 -2.52 -43.98 19.35
C GLN A 426 -2.77 -42.80 18.43
N VAL A 427 -3.82 -42.05 18.74
CA VAL A 427 -4.19 -40.73 18.21
C VAL A 427 -3.12 -39.65 18.51
N ILE A 428 -2.05 -40.00 19.23
CA ILE A 428 -1.07 -39.11 19.86
C ILE A 428 -0.08 -38.47 18.84
N VAL A 429 0.22 -39.11 17.71
CA VAL A 429 1.26 -38.61 16.77
C VAL A 429 0.78 -37.42 15.93
N VAL A 430 -0.51 -37.34 15.62
CA VAL A 430 -1.09 -36.17 14.95
C VAL A 430 -0.94 -34.91 15.82
N PHE A 431 -1.00 -35.06 17.15
CA PHE A 431 -0.73 -34.00 18.12
C PHE A 431 0.76 -33.68 18.31
N SER A 432 1.67 -34.44 17.71
CA SER A 432 3.13 -34.27 17.86
C SER A 432 3.75 -33.46 16.71
N CYS A 433 2.97 -33.12 15.68
CA CYS A 433 3.43 -32.29 14.57
C CYS A 433 3.23 -30.81 14.87
N LEU A 434 4.30 -30.04 14.68
CA LEU A 434 4.27 -28.58 14.74
C LEU A 434 4.38 -28.01 13.32
N VAL A 435 3.32 -27.35 12.85
CA VAL A 435 3.27 -26.71 11.54
C VAL A 435 3.74 -25.27 11.65
N PHE A 436 4.50 -24.79 10.66
CA PHE A 436 4.83 -23.38 10.48
C PHE A 436 4.11 -22.85 9.23
N GLU A 437 3.35 -21.77 9.37
CA GLU A 437 2.50 -21.23 8.30
C GLU A 437 2.45 -19.70 8.30
N ASP A 438 2.22 -19.10 7.16
CA ASP A 438 2.06 -17.64 7.00
C ASP A 438 0.64 -17.25 6.55
N SER A 439 -0.16 -18.21 6.09
CA SER A 439 -1.49 -17.99 5.53
C SER A 439 -2.61 -18.52 6.43
N ALA A 440 -3.75 -17.83 6.45
CA ALA A 440 -4.94 -18.30 7.17
C ALA A 440 -5.45 -19.65 6.63
N VAL A 441 -5.36 -19.85 5.31
CA VAL A 441 -5.73 -21.10 4.63
C VAL A 441 -4.88 -22.27 5.14
N GLY A 442 -3.58 -22.05 5.34
CA GLY A 442 -2.69 -23.08 5.87
C GLY A 442 -2.85 -23.33 7.36
N VAL A 443 -3.18 -22.30 8.15
CA VAL A 443 -3.56 -22.47 9.56
C VAL A 443 -4.80 -23.34 9.70
N ILE A 444 -5.85 -23.08 8.90
CA ILE A 444 -7.07 -23.91 8.89
C ILE A 444 -6.71 -25.37 8.57
N ALA A 445 -5.94 -25.60 7.50
CA ALA A 445 -5.52 -26.95 7.13
C ALA A 445 -4.74 -27.66 8.24
N ALA A 446 -3.87 -26.95 8.98
CA ALA A 446 -3.10 -27.53 10.07
C ALA A 446 -3.99 -27.90 11.26
N LYS A 447 -4.98 -27.06 11.57
CA LYS A 447 -5.96 -27.30 12.63
C LYS A 447 -6.91 -28.45 12.30
N GLU A 448 -7.41 -28.51 11.06
CA GLU A 448 -8.20 -29.64 10.56
C GLU A 448 -7.38 -30.93 10.55
N ALA A 449 -6.06 -30.84 10.36
CA ALA A 449 -5.16 -31.97 10.47
C ALA A 449 -4.87 -32.36 11.92
N GLY A 450 -5.43 -31.69 12.93
CA GLY A 450 -5.20 -31.98 14.35
C GLY A 450 -3.84 -31.54 14.90
N MET A 451 -3.11 -30.69 14.17
CA MET A 451 -1.74 -30.29 14.51
C MET A 451 -1.69 -28.95 15.25
N GLN A 452 -0.60 -28.72 15.99
CA GLN A 452 -0.26 -27.37 16.48
C GLN A 452 0.33 -26.57 15.33
N VAL A 453 0.07 -25.26 15.31
CA VAL A 453 0.55 -24.36 14.25
C VAL A 453 1.10 -23.06 14.81
N VAL A 454 2.35 -22.78 14.44
CA VAL A 454 3.03 -21.51 14.64
C VAL A 454 2.79 -20.68 13.38
N MET A 455 2.01 -19.61 13.51
CA MET A 455 1.74 -18.70 12.41
C MET A 455 2.72 -17.53 12.41
N ILE A 456 3.25 -17.20 11.23
CA ILE A 456 4.05 -16.02 10.94
C ILE A 456 3.31 -15.21 9.87
N PRO A 457 2.26 -14.46 10.27
CA PRO A 457 1.32 -13.88 9.32
C PRO A 457 1.98 -12.84 8.41
N ASP A 458 1.59 -12.83 7.13
CA ASP A 458 1.82 -11.69 6.24
C ASP A 458 1.21 -10.42 6.85
N SER A 459 1.90 -9.28 6.71
CA SER A 459 1.47 -7.98 7.26
C SER A 459 0.11 -7.48 6.76
N ARG A 460 -0.41 -8.06 5.68
CA ARG A 460 -1.72 -7.74 5.08
C ARG A 460 -2.89 -8.54 5.67
N LEU A 461 -2.62 -9.59 6.45
CA LEU A 461 -3.66 -10.43 7.05
C LEU A 461 -4.34 -9.72 8.23
N ASP A 462 -5.67 -9.76 8.25
CA ASP A 462 -6.43 -9.26 9.40
C ASP A 462 -6.21 -10.16 10.62
N ARG A 463 -6.21 -9.56 11.80
CA ARG A 463 -5.94 -10.24 13.08
C ARG A 463 -6.96 -11.35 13.35
N GLU A 464 -8.20 -11.18 12.89
CA GLU A 464 -9.24 -12.21 12.97
C GLU A 464 -8.80 -13.52 12.29
N GLN A 465 -8.07 -13.40 11.18
CA GLN A 465 -7.60 -14.53 10.38
C GLN A 465 -6.42 -15.27 11.04
N THR A 466 -5.87 -14.75 12.15
CA THR A 466 -4.77 -15.37 12.90
C THR A 466 -5.24 -16.15 14.14
N ARG A 467 -6.51 -15.99 14.54
CA ARG A 467 -7.04 -16.48 15.83
C ARG A 467 -6.94 -17.99 16.05
N GLN A 468 -6.95 -18.77 14.97
CA GLN A 468 -6.93 -20.23 15.05
C GLN A 468 -5.53 -20.81 15.26
N ALA A 469 -4.49 -19.99 15.14
CA ALA A 469 -3.11 -20.44 15.32
C ALA A 469 -2.80 -20.77 16.79
N THR A 470 -1.91 -21.74 17.02
CA THR A 470 -1.47 -22.12 18.38
C THR A 470 -0.56 -21.07 18.97
N LEU A 471 0.36 -20.55 18.15
CA LEU A 471 1.23 -19.43 18.50
C LEU A 471 1.32 -18.51 17.29
N VAL A 472 1.17 -17.20 17.50
CA VAL A 472 1.41 -16.20 16.47
C VAL A 472 2.72 -15.50 16.81
N ILE A 473 3.73 -15.68 15.99
CA ILE A 473 5.02 -14.99 16.11
C ILE A 473 5.22 -14.05 14.93
N ARG A 474 5.98 -12.98 15.14
CA ARG A 474 6.16 -11.97 14.10
C ARG A 474 7.35 -12.24 13.19
N SER A 475 8.24 -13.14 13.58
CA SER A 475 9.38 -13.61 12.81
C SER A 475 9.81 -14.97 13.35
N LEU A 476 10.38 -15.83 12.51
CA LEU A 476 11.02 -17.07 12.94
C LEU A 476 12.18 -16.81 13.92
N MET A 477 12.74 -15.59 13.93
CA MET A 477 13.71 -15.18 14.94
C MET A 477 13.15 -15.18 16.37
N ASN A 478 11.83 -14.98 16.52
CA ASN A 478 11.13 -14.97 17.80
C ASN A 478 10.58 -16.35 18.21
N PHE A 479 10.75 -17.37 17.38
CA PHE A 479 10.36 -18.73 17.76
C PHE A 479 11.23 -19.21 18.92
N GLN A 480 10.58 -19.80 19.94
CA GLN A 480 11.23 -20.39 21.10
C GLN A 480 10.95 -21.90 21.06
N PRO A 481 11.90 -22.73 20.58
CA PRO A 481 11.69 -24.17 20.42
C PRO A 481 11.19 -24.86 21.71
N GLU A 482 11.67 -24.41 22.87
CA GLU A 482 11.36 -24.96 24.18
C GLU A 482 9.88 -24.87 24.56
N LEU A 483 9.10 -23.95 23.97
CA LEU A 483 7.65 -23.86 24.16
C LEU A 483 6.91 -25.10 23.63
N PHE A 484 7.54 -25.83 22.72
CA PHE A 484 7.00 -27.05 22.10
C PHE A 484 7.83 -28.28 22.45
N GLY A 485 8.65 -28.21 23.51
CA GLY A 485 9.49 -29.32 23.94
C GLY A 485 10.69 -29.63 23.03
N LEU A 486 11.05 -28.70 22.14
CA LEU A 486 12.23 -28.82 21.29
C LEU A 486 13.47 -28.21 21.97
N PRO A 487 14.69 -28.64 21.61
CA PRO A 487 15.92 -28.07 22.17
C PRO A 487 16.02 -26.56 21.91
N PRO A 488 16.37 -25.73 22.92
CA PRO A 488 16.48 -24.28 22.76
C PRO A 488 17.63 -23.92 21.81
N PHE A 489 17.59 -22.72 21.21
CA PHE A 489 18.72 -22.22 20.41
C PHE A 489 19.96 -21.93 21.28
N ASP A 490 21.15 -22.16 20.73
CA ASP A 490 22.42 -21.98 21.43
C ASP A 490 22.84 -20.49 21.62
N ASP A 491 22.14 -19.55 20.98
CA ASP A 491 22.48 -18.13 20.87
C ASP A 491 21.80 -17.21 21.92
N ILE A 492 21.17 -17.75 22.96
CA ILE A 492 20.54 -16.93 24.01
C ILE A 492 21.61 -16.10 24.75
N PRO A 493 21.52 -14.75 24.77
CA PRO A 493 22.37 -13.94 25.62
C PRO A 493 22.06 -14.28 27.07
N LYS A 494 23.03 -14.84 27.81
CA LYS A 494 22.91 -15.01 29.26
C LYS A 494 22.57 -13.64 29.87
N ARG A 495 21.38 -13.50 30.47
CA ARG A 495 21.02 -12.33 31.27
C ARG A 495 22.13 -12.12 32.31
N LYS A 496 22.89 -11.02 32.20
CA LYS A 496 23.76 -10.58 33.29
C LYS A 496 22.85 -10.28 34.49
N SER A 497 23.00 -11.06 35.56
CA SER A 497 22.43 -10.75 36.86
C SER A 497 23.14 -9.50 37.39
N SER A 498 22.52 -8.34 37.28
CA SER A 498 22.96 -7.13 37.98
C SER A 498 22.54 -7.23 39.44
N ILE A 499 23.32 -7.99 40.22
CA ILE A 499 23.48 -7.78 41.66
C ILE A 499 24.98 -7.66 41.87
N GLU A 500 25.51 -6.47 41.64
CA GLU A 500 26.76 -6.06 42.28
C GLU A 500 26.38 -5.05 43.35
N SER A 501 26.40 -5.56 44.58
CA SER A 501 26.47 -4.79 45.81
C SER A 501 27.66 -3.84 45.75
N ASN A 502 27.40 -2.55 45.94
CA ASN A 502 28.41 -1.54 46.17
C ASN A 502 28.93 -1.70 47.61
N PRO A 503 30.22 -1.98 47.86
CA PRO A 503 30.83 -1.70 49.15
C PRO A 503 31.44 -0.29 49.14
N ASP A 504 31.41 0.32 50.33
CA ASP A 504 31.81 1.68 50.71
C ASP A 504 33.06 2.28 50.03
#